data_AF-A0A0S9CBW8-F1
#
_entry.id   AF-A0A0S9CBW8-F1
#
_cell.length_a   1.000
_cell.length_b   1.000
_cell.length_c   1.000
_cell.angle_alpha   90.00
_cell.angle_beta   90.00
_cell.angle_gamma   90.00
#
_symmetry.space_group_name_H-M   'P 1'
#
loop_
_entity.id
_entity.type
_entity.pdbx_description
1 polymer ?
#
loop_
_entity_poly.entity_id
_entity_poly.type
_entity_poly.pdbx_seq_one_letter_code
_entity_poly.pdbx_strand_id
1 'polypeptide(L)'
;MAARAYWQGQIRLALVSIPVEIYSATKSGAQVAFHQIHEPTGQRIKYEKVAPGVGPVDVDEIMKGFEIEKGEYVLLEQDEIDAVKLESKKTLELTQFVDAHEIDVLYYEKPYFVVPADDLAEEAFIVLREALRRTKKVGLGQLAMRGREYVVSLKPCGRGMVLETLRYADEVHKAQGYFRDIPDDKPDADLLDLAEALIEKKAASFDPAEFHDRYVDALKGLIERKRKAKGRKIIEDKNGDDARSGSNVVDLMAALKKSMEKSGGSATAKAPAKKAAAGKAAAKDTPEKTPAKRAAAKKRA
;
A
#
# COMPACT_ATOMS: atom_id res chain seq x y z
N MET A 1 -13.54 15.66 6.83
CA MET A 1 -13.11 16.72 5.90
C MET A 1 -13.02 16.11 4.52
N ALA A 2 -13.44 16.82 3.47
CA ALA A 2 -13.01 16.49 2.13
C ALA A 2 -11.48 16.51 2.10
N ALA A 3 -10.85 15.57 1.40
CA ALA A 3 -9.40 15.64 1.20
C ALA A 3 -9.10 16.93 0.42
N ARG A 4 -7.95 17.56 0.69
CA ARG A 4 -7.47 18.65 -0.19
C ARG A 4 -6.85 18.01 -1.42
N ALA A 5 -7.22 18.46 -2.62
CA ALA A 5 -6.57 18.05 -3.85
C ALA A 5 -5.05 18.27 -3.74
N TYR A 6 -4.28 17.25 -4.09
CA TYR A 6 -2.81 17.30 -4.13
C TYR A 6 -2.33 18.12 -5.34
N TRP A 7 -3.07 18.01 -6.46
CA TRP A 7 -2.87 18.77 -7.69
C TRP A 7 -4.21 18.95 -8.41
N GLN A 8 -4.33 20.03 -9.19
CA GLN A 8 -5.51 20.36 -10.00
C GLN A 8 -5.05 20.86 -11.37
N GLY A 9 -5.69 20.40 -12.44
CA GLY A 9 -5.33 20.74 -13.81
C GLY A 9 -6.17 19.99 -14.82
N GLN A 10 -5.59 19.64 -15.96
CA GLN A 10 -6.30 18.93 -17.03
C GLN A 10 -5.49 17.73 -17.57
N ILE A 11 -6.18 16.67 -17.96
CA ILE A 11 -5.62 15.61 -18.81
C ILE A 11 -5.77 16.06 -20.26
N ARG A 12 -4.66 16.10 -21.00
CA ARG A 12 -4.66 16.30 -22.45
C ARG A 12 -4.47 14.96 -23.14
N LEU A 13 -5.39 14.63 -24.05
CA LEU A 13 -5.28 13.53 -24.99
C LEU A 13 -5.50 14.07 -26.41
N ALA A 14 -4.40 14.21 -27.16
CA ALA A 14 -4.37 14.95 -28.43
C ALA A 14 -5.00 16.36 -28.28
N LEU A 15 -6.18 16.58 -28.87
CA LEU A 15 -6.90 17.86 -28.83
C LEU A 15 -7.96 17.97 -27.72
N VAL A 16 -8.17 16.91 -26.93
CA VAL A 16 -9.17 16.89 -25.86
C VAL A 16 -8.52 17.21 -24.52
N SER A 17 -9.04 18.24 -23.83
CA SER A 17 -8.69 18.60 -22.47
C SER A 17 -9.80 18.21 -21.49
N ILE A 18 -9.46 17.46 -20.43
CA ILE A 18 -10.41 17.00 -19.40
C ILE A 18 -9.96 17.55 -18.04
N PRO A 19 -10.67 18.53 -17.44
CA PRO A 19 -10.40 19.02 -16.10
C PRO A 19 -10.44 17.90 -15.05
N VAL A 20 -9.38 17.76 -14.25
CA VAL A 20 -9.27 16.74 -13.20
C VAL A 20 -8.58 17.24 -11.94
N GLU A 21 -8.90 16.56 -10.84
CA GLU A 21 -8.22 16.69 -9.57
C GLU A 21 -7.51 15.39 -9.20
N ILE A 22 -6.34 15.53 -8.58
CA ILE A 22 -5.50 14.41 -8.15
C ILE A 22 -5.41 14.41 -6.62
N TYR A 23 -5.63 13.24 -6.01
CA TYR A 23 -5.65 13.02 -4.57
C TYR A 23 -4.68 11.90 -4.18
N SER A 24 -4.01 11.99 -3.03
CA SER A 24 -3.13 10.90 -2.57
C SER A 24 -3.93 9.63 -2.31
N ALA A 25 -3.54 8.50 -2.93
CA ALA A 25 -4.16 7.21 -2.64
C ALA A 25 -3.63 6.58 -1.34
N THR A 26 -2.48 7.06 -0.85
CA THR A 26 -1.88 6.64 0.43
C THR A 26 -2.12 7.67 1.54
N LYS A 27 -2.15 7.20 2.79
CA LYS A 27 -2.24 8.05 3.99
C LYS A 27 -0.88 8.08 4.69
N SER A 28 -0.23 9.24 4.72
CA SER A 28 1.07 9.44 5.41
C SER A 28 1.02 9.18 6.93
N GLY A 29 -0.18 9.16 7.53
CA GLY A 29 -0.39 9.01 8.98
C GLY A 29 -0.61 7.58 9.47
N ALA A 30 -0.22 6.55 8.72
CA ALA A 30 -0.27 5.15 9.19
C ALA A 30 0.76 4.87 10.30
N GLN A 31 1.91 5.57 10.27
CA GLN A 31 2.98 5.45 11.26
C GLN A 31 2.75 6.40 12.44
N VAL A 32 3.18 5.98 13.64
CA VAL A 32 3.12 6.80 14.86
C VAL A 32 4.25 7.84 14.83
N ALA A 33 3.92 9.07 14.44
CA ALA A 33 4.87 10.17 14.48
C ALA A 33 5.11 10.64 15.92
N PHE A 34 6.36 10.59 16.38
CA PHE A 34 6.77 11.16 17.66
C PHE A 34 7.20 12.61 17.50
N HIS A 35 6.77 13.44 18.44
CA HIS A 35 7.39 14.74 18.65
C HIS A 35 8.49 14.59 19.69
N GLN A 36 9.64 15.21 19.43
CA GLN A 36 10.70 15.27 20.42
C GLN A 36 10.29 16.24 21.54
N ILE A 37 10.38 15.76 22.78
CA ILE A 37 10.03 16.50 23.99
C ILE A 37 11.30 16.62 24.83
N HIS A 38 11.59 17.83 25.29
CA HIS A 38 12.67 18.06 26.24
C HIS A 38 12.24 17.49 27.61
N GLU A 39 12.84 16.36 28.04
CA GLU A 39 12.41 15.59 29.22
C GLU A 39 12.24 16.47 30.50
N PRO A 40 13.14 17.42 30.83
CA PRO A 40 13.00 18.24 32.04
C PRO A 40 11.82 19.23 32.02
N THR A 41 11.47 19.81 30.87
CA THR A 41 10.43 20.86 30.79
C THR A 41 9.10 20.36 30.24
N GLY A 42 9.06 19.15 29.67
CA GLY A 42 7.88 18.62 28.97
C GLY A 42 7.50 19.39 27.69
N GLN A 43 8.32 20.35 27.26
CA GLN A 43 8.04 21.18 26.08
C GLN A 43 8.54 20.50 24.80
N ARG A 44 7.84 20.77 23.70
CA ARG A 44 8.24 20.30 22.35
C ARG A 44 9.50 21.02 21.91
N ILE A 45 10.48 20.26 21.42
CA ILE A 45 11.68 20.83 20.80
C ILE A 45 11.27 21.60 19.53
N LYS A 46 11.81 22.81 19.40
CA LYS A 46 11.79 23.60 18.16
C LYS A 46 13.20 23.59 17.57
N TYR A 47 13.27 23.63 16.24
CA TYR A 47 14.53 23.73 15.52
C TYR A 47 14.67 25.15 14.95
N GLU A 48 15.84 25.74 15.14
CA GLU A 48 16.25 27.00 14.51
C GLU A 48 17.33 26.69 13.47
N LYS A 49 17.32 27.41 12.36
CA LYS A 49 18.37 27.33 11.34
C LYS A 49 19.48 28.29 11.76
N VAL A 50 20.73 27.83 11.77
CA VAL A 50 21.87 28.58 12.30
C VAL A 50 22.99 28.59 11.27
N ALA A 51 23.48 29.78 10.92
CA ALA A 51 24.67 29.95 10.09
C ALA A 51 25.93 30.07 10.98
N PRO A 52 27.02 29.34 10.67
CA PRO A 52 28.27 29.43 11.43
C PRO A 52 28.80 30.87 11.52
N GLY A 53 29.10 31.33 12.74
CA GLY A 53 29.62 32.68 12.99
C GLY A 53 28.58 33.81 13.02
N VAL A 54 27.35 33.59 12.52
CA VAL A 54 26.26 34.59 12.53
C VAL A 54 25.25 34.30 13.63
N GLY A 55 24.87 33.03 13.81
CA GLY A 55 23.81 32.63 14.73
C GLY A 55 22.53 32.20 13.99
N PRO A 56 21.35 32.24 14.64
CA PRO A 56 20.08 31.96 14.00
C PRO A 56 19.85 32.88 12.80
N VAL A 57 19.38 32.32 11.69
CA VAL A 57 19.09 33.03 10.43
C VAL A 57 17.65 32.81 9.99
N ASP A 58 17.04 33.86 9.44
CA ASP A 58 15.68 33.80 8.91
C ASP A 58 15.62 33.00 7.60
N VAL A 59 14.44 32.50 7.25
CA VAL A 59 14.28 31.61 6.08
C VAL A 59 14.57 32.35 4.76
N ASP A 60 14.31 33.66 4.73
CA ASP A 60 14.47 34.50 3.54
C ASP A 60 15.95 34.83 3.25
N GLU A 61 16.85 34.66 4.23
CA GLU A 61 18.30 34.80 4.06
C GLU A 61 18.96 33.53 3.47
N ILE A 62 18.19 32.45 3.25
CA ILE A 62 18.73 31.13 2.89
C ILE A 62 18.56 30.85 1.41
N MET A 63 19.64 31.11 0.67
CA MET A 63 19.80 30.78 -0.74
C MET A 63 20.09 29.28 -0.94
N LYS A 64 19.85 28.77 -2.17
CA LYS A 64 20.26 27.41 -2.56
C LYS A 64 21.63 27.46 -3.22
N GLY A 65 22.57 26.68 -2.71
CA GLY A 65 23.87 26.45 -3.34
C GLY A 65 23.95 25.06 -3.97
N PHE A 66 24.48 24.95 -5.18
CA PHE A 66 24.93 23.69 -5.77
C PHE A 66 26.46 23.63 -5.70
N GLU A 67 27.00 22.60 -5.03
CA GLU A 67 28.45 22.42 -4.86
C GLU A 67 29.06 21.86 -6.16
N ILE A 68 30.01 22.59 -6.74
CA ILE A 68 30.77 22.13 -7.93
C ILE A 68 32.09 21.49 -7.49
N GLU A 69 32.82 22.18 -6.63
CA GLU A 69 34.01 21.68 -5.94
C GLU A 69 33.89 21.92 -4.44
N LYS A 70 34.76 21.29 -3.65
CA LYS A 70 34.66 21.28 -2.18
C LYS A 70 34.72 22.71 -1.60
N GLY A 71 33.56 23.22 -1.17
CA GLY A 71 33.41 24.59 -0.66
C GLY A 71 33.19 25.67 -1.73
N GLU A 72 33.06 25.31 -3.00
CA GLU A 72 32.68 26.21 -4.10
C GLU A 72 31.24 25.94 -4.53
N TYR A 73 30.36 26.92 -4.34
CA TYR A 73 28.94 26.81 -4.57
C TYR A 73 28.46 27.80 -5.62
N VAL A 74 27.75 27.33 -6.64
CA VAL A 74 26.91 28.19 -7.47
C VAL A 74 25.61 28.44 -6.71
N LEU A 75 25.38 29.70 -6.36
CA LEU A 75 24.13 30.15 -5.78
C LEU A 75 23.06 30.23 -6.87
N LEU A 76 21.86 29.77 -6.54
CA LEU A 76 20.70 29.76 -7.42
C LEU A 76 19.53 30.40 -6.67
N GLU A 77 19.00 31.49 -7.23
CA GLU A 77 17.81 32.12 -6.67
C GLU A 77 16.56 31.25 -6.89
N GLN A 78 15.57 31.42 -6.02
CA GLN A 78 14.33 30.65 -6.12
C GLN A 78 13.59 30.95 -7.44
N ASP A 79 13.66 32.20 -7.91
CA ASP A 79 13.01 32.65 -9.15
C ASP A 79 13.74 32.14 -10.41
N GLU A 80 15.07 32.06 -10.41
CA GLU A 80 15.84 31.42 -11.50
C GLU A 80 15.47 29.94 -11.63
N ILE A 81 15.43 29.23 -10.50
CA ILE A 81 15.00 27.83 -10.43
C ILE A 81 13.55 27.66 -10.91
N ASP A 82 12.68 28.64 -10.66
CA ASP A 82 11.26 28.59 -11.05
C ASP A 82 11.00 29.06 -12.49
N ALA A 83 11.90 29.85 -13.08
CA ALA A 83 11.89 30.22 -14.50
C ALA A 83 12.26 29.04 -15.41
N VAL A 84 13.22 28.19 -14.98
CA VAL A 84 13.64 26.99 -15.73
C VAL A 84 12.56 25.89 -15.77
N LYS A 85 11.58 25.90 -14.84
CA LYS A 85 10.49 24.90 -14.74
C LYS A 85 9.36 25.17 -15.74
N LEU A 86 9.71 25.06 -17.01
CA LEU A 86 8.93 25.43 -18.20
C LEU A 86 7.46 24.95 -18.20
N GLU A 87 6.58 25.80 -18.75
CA GLU A 87 5.20 25.65 -19.27
C GLU A 87 4.19 24.57 -18.79
N SER A 88 4.55 23.35 -18.37
CA SER A 88 3.59 22.25 -18.12
C SER A 88 2.80 22.33 -16.79
N LYS A 89 2.76 23.52 -16.16
CA LYS A 89 2.35 23.76 -14.75
C LYS A 89 1.01 23.13 -14.29
N LYS A 90 0.06 22.86 -15.20
CA LYS A 90 -1.27 22.26 -14.89
C LYS A 90 -1.81 21.29 -15.96
N THR A 91 -0.94 20.67 -16.75
CA THR A 91 -1.37 19.70 -17.78
C THR A 91 -0.69 18.35 -17.55
N LEU A 92 -1.49 17.28 -17.52
CA LEU A 92 -1.05 15.90 -17.71
C LEU A 92 -1.17 15.59 -19.20
N GLU A 93 -0.06 15.45 -19.92
CA GLU A 93 -0.09 15.10 -21.34
C GLU A 93 0.10 13.59 -21.52
N LEU A 94 -0.92 12.91 -22.07
CA LEU A 94 -0.85 11.47 -22.37
C LEU A 94 -0.20 11.27 -23.75
N THR A 95 1.00 10.69 -23.76
CA THR A 95 1.85 10.56 -24.95
C THR A 95 1.83 9.16 -25.56
N GLN A 96 1.63 8.11 -24.75
CA GLN A 96 1.70 6.71 -25.18
C GLN A 96 0.68 5.84 -24.43
N PHE A 97 0.32 4.70 -25.01
CA PHE A 97 -0.49 3.67 -24.35
C PHE A 97 0.22 2.31 -24.46
N VAL A 98 0.51 1.68 -23.32
CA VAL A 98 1.27 0.42 -23.19
C VAL A 98 0.45 -0.66 -22.47
N ASP A 99 0.83 -1.92 -22.58
CA ASP A 99 0.30 -2.96 -21.70
C ASP A 99 0.91 -2.85 -20.30
N ALA A 100 0.13 -3.17 -19.27
CA ALA A 100 0.53 -2.98 -17.88
C ALA A 100 1.79 -3.78 -17.46
N HIS A 101 2.16 -4.82 -18.23
CA HIS A 101 3.33 -5.67 -17.99
C HIS A 101 4.62 -5.15 -18.67
N GLU A 102 4.52 -4.16 -19.58
CA GLU A 102 5.68 -3.50 -20.18
C GLU A 102 6.35 -2.52 -19.21
N ILE A 103 5.62 -2.10 -18.17
CA ILE A 103 6.13 -1.25 -17.09
C ILE A 103 6.58 -2.16 -15.94
N ASP A 104 7.90 -2.31 -15.76
CA ASP A 104 8.48 -3.07 -14.65
C ASP A 104 8.07 -2.46 -13.28
N VAL A 105 7.87 -3.31 -12.27
CA VAL A 105 7.57 -2.91 -10.89
C VAL A 105 8.61 -1.91 -10.33
N LEU A 106 9.87 -2.00 -10.78
CA LEU A 106 10.96 -1.10 -10.43
C LEU A 106 10.71 0.38 -10.78
N TYR A 107 9.85 0.68 -11.76
CA TYR A 107 9.53 2.06 -12.13
C TYR A 107 8.47 2.70 -11.22
N TYR A 108 7.55 1.94 -10.63
CA TYR A 108 6.43 2.52 -9.88
C TYR A 108 6.85 3.10 -8.51
N GLU A 109 6.41 4.33 -8.22
CA GLU A 109 6.78 5.04 -6.99
C GLU A 109 5.58 5.32 -6.06
N LYS A 110 4.62 6.18 -6.44
CA LYS A 110 3.48 6.55 -5.58
C LYS A 110 2.15 6.61 -6.33
N PRO A 111 1.07 5.97 -5.80
CA PRO A 111 -0.26 6.05 -6.39
C PRO A 111 -1.08 7.24 -5.88
N TYR A 112 -1.92 7.76 -6.78
CA TYR A 112 -2.86 8.86 -6.60
C TYR A 112 -4.20 8.52 -7.26
N PHE A 113 -5.31 8.92 -6.65
CA PHE A 113 -6.63 8.85 -7.29
C PHE A 113 -6.86 10.08 -8.15
N VAL A 114 -7.44 9.88 -9.34
CA VAL A 114 -7.84 10.95 -10.27
C VAL A 114 -9.36 10.94 -10.41
N VAL A 115 -9.95 12.14 -10.34
CA VAL A 115 -11.40 12.38 -10.48
C VAL A 115 -11.63 13.57 -11.43
N PRO A 116 -12.78 13.66 -12.13
CA PRO A 116 -13.16 14.87 -12.85
C PRO A 116 -13.27 16.06 -11.89
N ALA A 117 -12.93 17.26 -12.34
CA ALA A 117 -12.99 18.47 -11.50
C ALA A 117 -14.38 19.10 -11.42
N ASP A 118 -15.25 18.84 -12.40
CA ASP A 118 -16.60 19.38 -12.51
C ASP A 118 -17.51 18.45 -13.34
N ASP A 119 -18.81 18.74 -13.31
CA ASP A 119 -19.87 18.00 -14.02
C ASP A 119 -19.66 17.97 -15.55
N LEU A 120 -19.00 18.99 -16.13
CA LEU A 120 -18.72 19.08 -17.57
C LEU A 120 -17.59 18.11 -17.97
N ALA A 121 -16.64 17.86 -17.08
CA ALA A 121 -15.55 16.91 -17.30
C ALA A 121 -15.97 15.43 -17.17
N GLU A 122 -17.10 15.12 -16.52
CA GLU A 122 -17.50 13.74 -16.20
C GLU A 122 -17.64 12.85 -17.44
N GLU A 123 -18.31 13.31 -18.51
CA GLU A 123 -18.56 12.48 -19.70
C GLU A 123 -17.23 12.08 -20.38
N ALA A 124 -16.36 13.06 -20.63
CA ALA A 124 -15.05 12.82 -21.24
C ALA A 124 -14.15 11.94 -20.35
N PHE A 125 -14.19 12.16 -19.03
CA PHE A 125 -13.48 11.33 -18.05
C PHE A 125 -13.96 9.87 -18.06
N ILE A 126 -15.28 9.65 -18.14
CA ILE A 126 -15.88 8.31 -18.23
C ILE A 126 -15.47 7.63 -19.53
N VAL A 127 -15.51 8.34 -20.67
CA VAL A 127 -15.09 7.81 -21.97
C VAL A 127 -13.63 7.37 -21.94
N LEU A 128 -12.71 8.19 -21.40
CA LEU A 128 -11.30 7.83 -21.24
C LEU A 128 -11.12 6.60 -20.33
N ARG A 129 -11.80 6.56 -19.18
CA ARG A 129 -11.77 5.45 -18.23
C ARG A 129 -12.24 4.13 -18.86
N GLU A 130 -13.34 4.15 -19.61
CA GLU A 130 -13.86 2.95 -20.29
C GLU A 130 -13.01 2.54 -21.50
N ALA A 131 -12.42 3.50 -22.23
CA ALA A 131 -11.50 3.22 -23.32
C ALA A 131 -10.26 2.44 -22.81
N LEU A 132 -9.58 2.96 -21.78
CA LEU A 132 -8.47 2.27 -21.12
C LEU A 132 -8.86 0.88 -20.61
N ARG A 133 -10.05 0.74 -19.99
CA ARG A 133 -10.54 -0.55 -19.48
C ARG A 133 -10.77 -1.58 -20.58
N ARG A 134 -11.37 -1.16 -21.69
CA ARG A 134 -11.68 -2.05 -22.83
C ARG A 134 -10.42 -2.49 -23.57
N THR A 135 -9.47 -1.58 -23.76
CA THR A 135 -8.19 -1.87 -24.43
C THR A 135 -7.18 -2.58 -23.52
N LYS A 136 -7.40 -2.59 -22.20
CA LYS A 136 -6.48 -3.06 -21.16
C LYS A 136 -5.14 -2.32 -21.12
N LYS A 137 -5.06 -1.15 -21.76
CA LYS A 137 -3.86 -0.32 -21.81
C LYS A 137 -3.74 0.58 -20.58
N VAL A 138 -2.50 0.97 -20.31
CA VAL A 138 -2.11 2.02 -19.35
C VAL A 138 -1.65 3.22 -20.18
N GLY A 139 -2.19 4.40 -19.89
CA GLY A 139 -1.69 5.65 -20.48
C GLY A 139 -0.39 6.04 -19.80
N LEU A 140 0.63 6.38 -20.57
CA LEU A 140 1.85 7.04 -20.10
C LEU A 140 1.79 8.51 -20.46
N GLY A 141 2.36 9.34 -19.60
CA GLY A 141 2.39 10.78 -19.81
C GLY A 141 3.38 11.50 -18.91
N GLN A 142 3.45 12.82 -19.07
CA GLN A 142 4.26 13.70 -18.24
C GLN A 142 3.39 14.72 -17.50
N LEU A 143 3.81 15.05 -16.28
CA LEU A 143 3.04 15.88 -15.35
C LEU A 143 3.96 16.68 -14.42
N ALA A 144 3.88 18.01 -14.48
CA ALA A 144 4.54 18.88 -13.51
C ALA A 144 3.78 18.92 -12.17
N MET A 145 4.44 18.49 -11.09
CA MET A 145 3.98 18.62 -9.71
C MET A 145 5.08 19.22 -8.84
N ARG A 146 4.73 20.23 -8.01
CA ARG A 146 5.66 20.86 -7.05
C ARG A 146 6.99 21.34 -7.67
N GLY A 147 6.95 21.74 -8.93
CA GLY A 147 8.12 22.23 -9.65
C GLY A 147 9.12 21.16 -10.07
N ARG A 148 8.67 19.92 -10.25
CA ARG A 148 9.38 18.86 -10.98
C ARG A 148 8.42 18.18 -11.94
N GLU A 149 8.93 17.73 -13.07
CA GLU A 149 8.18 16.93 -14.03
C GLU A 149 8.34 15.44 -13.70
N TYR A 150 7.22 14.72 -13.65
CA TYR A 150 7.17 13.30 -13.40
C TYR A 150 6.65 12.59 -14.64
N VAL A 151 7.29 11.47 -15.01
CA VAL A 151 6.63 10.46 -15.83
C VAL A 151 5.54 9.83 -14.96
N VAL A 152 4.36 9.60 -15.54
CA VAL A 152 3.25 8.98 -14.82
C VAL A 152 2.55 7.93 -15.66
N SER A 153 2.01 6.92 -14.97
CA SER A 153 1.04 5.98 -15.53
C SER A 153 -0.38 6.44 -15.18
N LEU A 154 -1.37 6.13 -16.02
CA LEU A 154 -2.79 6.35 -15.78
C LEU A 154 -3.59 5.09 -16.17
N LYS A 155 -4.30 4.50 -15.20
CA LYS A 155 -5.09 3.27 -15.40
C LYS A 155 -6.47 3.35 -14.71
N PRO A 156 -7.50 2.66 -15.22
CA PRO A 156 -8.86 2.74 -14.69
C PRO A 156 -8.97 2.04 -13.32
N CYS A 157 -9.62 2.69 -12.36
CA CYS A 157 -9.75 2.18 -10.98
C CYS A 157 -11.18 2.35 -10.46
N GLY A 158 -11.98 1.28 -10.54
CA GLY A 158 -13.39 1.32 -10.14
C GLY A 158 -14.19 2.39 -10.90
N ARG A 159 -14.69 3.41 -10.18
CA ARG A 159 -15.38 4.57 -10.79
C ARG A 159 -14.44 5.71 -11.18
N GLY A 160 -13.21 5.74 -10.66
CA GLY A 160 -12.21 6.76 -11.00
C GLY A 160 -11.11 6.21 -11.90
N MET A 161 -9.97 6.90 -11.89
CA MET A 161 -8.70 6.39 -12.39
C MET A 161 -7.67 6.46 -11.26
N VAL A 162 -6.61 5.65 -11.36
CA VAL A 162 -5.42 5.76 -10.51
C VAL A 162 -4.27 6.19 -11.41
N LEU A 163 -3.53 7.18 -10.94
CA LEU A 163 -2.30 7.69 -11.53
C LEU A 163 -1.14 7.26 -10.63
N GLU A 164 -0.06 6.73 -11.20
CA GLU A 164 1.14 6.39 -10.44
C GLU A 164 2.32 7.19 -10.97
N THR A 165 3.09 7.81 -10.08
CA THR A 165 4.38 8.39 -10.46
C THR A 165 5.36 7.29 -10.78
N LEU A 166 6.10 7.46 -11.88
CA LEU A 166 7.15 6.56 -12.33
C LEU A 166 8.52 7.23 -12.15
N ARG A 167 9.52 6.41 -11.80
CA ARG A 167 10.94 6.78 -11.80
C ARG A 167 11.45 6.96 -13.23
N TYR A 168 12.41 7.85 -13.41
CA TYR A 168 13.19 7.92 -14.65
C TYR A 168 14.19 6.76 -14.74
N ALA A 169 14.68 6.47 -15.95
CA ALA A 169 15.53 5.30 -16.21
C ALA A 169 16.93 5.39 -15.57
N ASP A 170 17.39 6.59 -15.25
CA ASP A 170 18.63 6.88 -14.52
C ASP A 170 18.49 6.71 -12.99
N GLU A 171 17.26 6.79 -12.45
CA GLU A 171 16.95 6.49 -11.04
C GLU A 171 16.87 4.98 -10.75
N VAL A 172 16.88 4.11 -11.77
CA VAL A 172 16.72 2.66 -11.63
C VAL A 172 18.05 1.93 -11.85
N HIS A 173 18.55 1.26 -10.81
CA HIS A 173 19.76 0.44 -10.92
C HIS A 173 19.56 -0.81 -11.78
N LYS A 174 20.56 -1.15 -12.60
CA LYS A 174 20.56 -2.35 -13.44
C LYS A 174 20.74 -3.62 -12.61
N ALA A 175 19.74 -4.49 -12.64
CA ALA A 175 19.69 -5.72 -11.86
C ALA A 175 20.86 -6.70 -12.16
N GLN A 176 21.41 -6.68 -13.37
CA GLN A 176 22.52 -7.55 -13.79
C GLN A 176 23.76 -7.44 -12.90
N GLY A 177 24.01 -6.27 -12.29
CA GLY A 177 25.12 -6.10 -11.35
C GLY A 177 24.94 -6.86 -10.03
N TYR A 178 23.70 -7.09 -9.61
CA TYR A 178 23.34 -7.81 -8.38
C TYR A 178 23.16 -9.31 -8.60
N PHE A 179 22.76 -9.72 -9.81
CA PHE A 179 22.48 -11.13 -10.13
C PHE A 179 23.65 -11.85 -10.82
N ARG A 180 24.76 -11.17 -11.13
CA ARG A 180 25.91 -11.73 -11.87
C ARG A 180 26.46 -13.04 -11.29
N ASP A 181 26.44 -13.16 -9.96
CA ASP A 181 27.04 -14.30 -9.25
C ASP A 181 26.00 -15.40 -8.95
N ILE A 182 24.78 -15.29 -9.50
CA ILE A 182 23.71 -16.30 -9.45
C ILE A 182 23.70 -17.08 -10.77
N PRO A 183 23.93 -18.40 -10.78
CA PRO A 183 23.89 -19.19 -12.01
C PRO A 183 22.45 -19.43 -12.50
N ASP A 184 22.26 -19.41 -13.82
CA ASP A 184 21.00 -19.73 -14.52
C ASP A 184 20.98 -21.23 -14.92
N ASP A 185 21.30 -22.10 -13.95
CA ASP A 185 21.36 -23.55 -14.14
C ASP A 185 19.97 -24.19 -13.96
N LYS A 186 19.71 -25.27 -14.69
CA LYS A 186 18.46 -26.01 -14.58
C LYS A 186 18.36 -26.70 -13.19
N PRO A 187 17.30 -26.46 -12.40
CA PRO A 187 17.17 -27.06 -11.08
C PRO A 187 16.92 -28.57 -11.14
N ASP A 188 17.18 -29.25 -10.02
CA ASP A 188 16.75 -30.62 -9.78
C ASP A 188 15.22 -30.72 -9.81
N ALA A 189 14.69 -31.74 -10.50
CA ALA A 189 13.26 -31.88 -10.74
C ALA A 189 12.47 -32.24 -9.46
N ASP A 190 13.00 -33.13 -8.62
CA ASP A 190 12.32 -33.54 -7.38
C ASP A 190 12.25 -32.36 -6.38
N LEU A 191 13.27 -31.50 -6.38
CA LEU A 191 13.29 -30.27 -5.58
C LEU A 191 12.33 -29.20 -6.14
N LEU A 192 12.21 -29.08 -7.46
CA LEU A 192 11.27 -28.17 -8.11
C LEU A 192 9.82 -28.57 -7.82
N ASP A 193 9.47 -29.84 -8.06
CA ASP A 193 8.12 -30.39 -7.81
C ASP A 193 7.69 -30.20 -6.34
N LEU A 194 8.63 -30.41 -5.39
CA LEU A 194 8.38 -30.17 -3.97
C LEU A 194 8.14 -28.68 -3.68
N ALA A 195 8.91 -27.77 -4.29
CA ALA A 195 8.73 -26.34 -4.13
C ALA A 195 7.40 -25.85 -4.71
N GLU A 196 7.01 -26.33 -5.89
CA GLU A 196 5.73 -26.01 -6.53
C GLU A 196 4.54 -26.46 -5.67
N ALA A 197 4.55 -27.71 -5.17
CA ALA A 197 3.50 -28.23 -4.29
C ALA A 197 3.37 -27.43 -2.98
N LEU A 198 4.48 -26.89 -2.45
CA LEU A 198 4.48 -26.03 -1.26
C LEU A 198 3.95 -24.62 -1.55
N ILE A 199 4.25 -24.07 -2.72
CA ILE A 199 3.73 -22.78 -3.20
C ILE A 199 2.23 -22.90 -3.42
N GLU A 200 1.75 -23.91 -4.14
CA GLU A 200 0.33 -24.14 -4.39
C GLU A 200 -0.45 -24.34 -3.07
N LYS A 201 0.07 -25.16 -2.14
CA LYS A 201 -0.53 -25.35 -0.80
C LYS A 201 -0.61 -24.05 0.03
N LYS A 202 0.23 -23.06 -0.27
CA LYS A 202 0.26 -21.74 0.39
C LYS A 202 -0.37 -20.62 -0.44
N ALA A 203 -0.84 -20.91 -1.65
CA ALA A 203 -1.49 -19.94 -2.52
C ALA A 203 -2.85 -19.55 -1.92
N ALA A 204 -3.06 -18.25 -1.74
CA ALA A 204 -4.28 -17.67 -1.23
C ALA A 204 -4.57 -16.34 -1.94
N SER A 205 -5.82 -15.89 -1.90
CA SER A 205 -6.16 -14.53 -2.34
C SER A 205 -5.48 -13.50 -1.44
N PHE A 206 -4.87 -12.48 -2.03
CA PHE A 206 -4.26 -11.39 -1.26
C PHE A 206 -5.32 -10.52 -0.60
N ASP A 207 -5.46 -10.62 0.72
CA ASP A 207 -6.18 -9.64 1.55
C ASP A 207 -5.18 -8.73 2.29
N PRO A 208 -5.09 -7.44 1.94
CA PRO A 208 -4.25 -6.47 2.66
C PRO A 208 -4.57 -6.38 4.17
N ALA A 209 -5.79 -6.73 4.59
CA ALA A 209 -6.22 -6.61 5.98
C ALA A 209 -5.56 -7.63 6.92
N GLU A 210 -5.05 -8.76 6.41
CA GLU A 210 -4.35 -9.77 7.24
C GLU A 210 -2.95 -9.32 7.66
N PHE A 211 -2.36 -8.35 6.94
CA PHE A 211 -0.99 -7.89 7.14
C PHE A 211 -0.93 -6.66 8.06
N HIS A 212 -0.92 -6.90 9.38
CA HIS A 212 -0.78 -5.85 10.37
C HIS A 212 0.67 -5.47 10.69
N ASP A 213 0.91 -4.16 10.83
CA ASP A 213 2.17 -3.62 11.37
C ASP A 213 2.23 -3.88 12.89
N ARG A 214 2.83 -5.03 13.23
CA ARG A 214 3.02 -5.50 14.61
C ARG A 214 3.77 -4.49 15.48
N TYR A 215 4.65 -3.68 14.90
CA TYR A 215 5.39 -2.65 15.64
C TYR A 215 4.45 -1.50 16.02
N VAL A 216 3.69 -0.97 15.06
CA VAL A 216 2.70 0.08 15.29
C VAL A 216 1.64 -0.35 16.30
N ASP A 217 1.19 -1.61 16.27
CA ASP A 217 0.18 -2.10 17.23
C ASP A 217 0.75 -2.33 18.64
N ALA A 218 1.96 -2.89 18.75
CA ALA A 218 2.67 -2.96 20.03
C ALA A 218 2.90 -1.57 20.64
N LEU A 219 3.23 -0.58 19.80
CA LEU A 219 3.49 0.80 20.16
C LEU A 219 2.23 1.54 20.60
N LYS A 220 1.10 1.39 19.89
CA LYS A 220 -0.21 1.89 20.34
C LYS A 220 -0.57 1.29 21.70
N GLY A 221 -0.38 -0.02 21.88
CA GLY A 221 -0.59 -0.70 23.16
C GLY A 221 0.27 -0.14 24.28
N LEU A 222 1.56 0.15 24.02
CA LEU A 222 2.46 0.79 24.98
C LEU A 222 2.02 2.21 25.35
N ILE A 223 1.61 3.01 24.37
CA ILE A 223 1.08 4.38 24.56
C ILE A 223 -0.19 4.33 25.42
N GLU A 224 -1.13 3.43 25.15
CA GLU A 224 -2.32 3.24 25.97
C GLU A 224 -2.00 2.83 27.41
N ARG A 225 -1.08 1.87 27.61
CA ARG A 225 -0.63 1.46 28.95
C ARG A 225 -0.05 2.65 29.72
N LYS A 226 0.87 3.42 29.12
CA LYS A 226 1.47 4.62 29.76
C LYS A 226 0.44 5.72 30.04
N ARG A 227 -0.54 5.93 29.14
CA ARG A 227 -1.67 6.88 29.34
C ARG A 227 -2.56 6.46 30.52
N LYS A 228 -2.92 5.18 30.61
CA LYS A 228 -3.74 4.62 31.70
C LYS A 228 -2.99 4.63 33.04
N ALA A 229 -1.69 4.37 33.03
CA ALA A 229 -0.82 4.32 34.21
C ALA A 229 -0.32 5.69 34.74
N LYS A 230 -0.89 6.81 34.27
CA LYS A 230 -0.50 8.20 34.63
C LYS A 230 1.04 8.42 34.66
N GLY A 231 1.73 8.00 33.60
CA GLY A 231 3.13 8.38 33.37
C GLY A 231 4.20 7.63 34.17
N ARG A 232 3.87 6.59 34.95
CA ARG A 232 4.92 5.72 35.53
C ARG A 232 5.73 5.03 34.41
N LYS A 233 7.07 5.07 34.50
CA LYS A 233 7.99 4.32 33.62
C LYS A 233 7.80 2.82 33.87
N ILE A 234 6.86 2.19 33.15
CA ILE A 234 6.75 0.74 33.06
C ILE A 234 7.86 0.26 32.13
N ILE A 235 8.85 -0.42 32.72
CA ILE A 235 9.83 -1.23 32.00
C ILE A 235 9.40 -2.68 32.26
N GLU A 236 8.89 -3.34 31.23
CA GLU A 236 8.78 -4.80 31.20
C GLU A 236 9.58 -5.29 29.99
N ASP A 237 10.82 -5.71 30.25
CA ASP A 237 11.61 -6.48 29.32
C ASP A 237 11.14 -7.93 29.34
N LYS A 238 10.34 -8.31 28.34
CA LYS A 238 10.15 -9.71 27.92
C LYS A 238 9.93 -9.78 26.41
N ASN A 239 11.02 -10.00 25.68
CA ASN A 239 11.28 -11.29 25.06
C ASN A 239 12.63 -11.24 24.32
N GLY A 240 13.66 -11.84 24.93
CA GLY A 240 14.81 -12.31 24.16
C GLY A 240 14.46 -13.67 23.57
N ASP A 241 14.21 -13.73 22.26
CA ASP A 241 14.27 -14.97 21.50
C ASP A 241 15.65 -15.04 20.82
N ASP A 242 16.56 -15.80 21.44
CA ASP A 242 17.89 -16.10 20.90
C ASP A 242 17.76 -17.04 19.68
N ALA A 243 17.46 -16.46 18.51
CA ALA A 243 17.46 -17.16 17.24
C ALA A 243 18.92 -17.42 16.78
N ARG A 244 19.55 -18.48 17.31
CA ARG A 244 20.81 -19.00 16.78
C ARG A 244 20.61 -19.53 15.36
N SER A 245 20.98 -18.75 14.35
CA SER A 245 21.02 -19.22 12.96
C SER A 245 22.35 -19.93 12.69
N GLY A 246 22.31 -21.19 12.25
CA GLY A 246 23.51 -21.99 12.03
C GLY A 246 23.28 -23.24 11.17
N SER A 247 23.61 -23.10 9.88
CA SER A 247 23.95 -24.15 8.90
C SER A 247 22.93 -25.26 8.54
N ASN A 248 22.59 -25.29 7.24
CA ASN A 248 22.80 -26.39 6.29
C ASN A 248 21.55 -26.86 5.53
N VAL A 249 21.69 -27.03 4.21
CA VAL A 249 20.59 -27.26 3.24
C VAL A 249 19.83 -28.59 3.50
N VAL A 250 20.45 -29.54 4.19
CA VAL A 250 19.82 -30.81 4.61
C VAL A 250 18.66 -30.58 5.59
N ASP A 251 18.71 -29.53 6.42
CA ASP A 251 17.63 -29.21 7.36
C ASP A 251 16.40 -28.63 6.66
N LEU A 252 16.56 -27.95 5.52
CA LEU A 252 15.43 -27.50 4.69
C LEU A 252 14.58 -28.68 4.22
N MET A 253 15.18 -29.74 3.69
CA MET A 253 14.44 -30.94 3.26
C MET A 253 13.66 -31.60 4.41
N ALA A 254 14.30 -31.73 5.58
CA ALA A 254 13.68 -32.30 6.76
C ALA A 254 12.55 -31.41 7.31
N ALA A 255 12.77 -30.09 7.40
CA ALA A 255 11.80 -29.12 7.87
C ALA A 255 10.59 -28.98 6.93
N LEU A 256 10.81 -28.97 5.61
CA LEU A 256 9.76 -28.89 4.60
C LEU A 256 8.85 -30.12 4.64
N LYS A 257 9.42 -31.34 4.62
CA LYS A 257 8.66 -32.59 4.70
C LYS A 257 7.87 -32.70 6.00
N LYS A 258 8.49 -32.36 7.13
CA LYS A 258 7.86 -32.33 8.46
C LYS A 258 6.75 -31.27 8.56
N SER A 259 6.89 -30.15 7.86
CA SER A 259 5.87 -29.09 7.76
C SER A 259 4.66 -29.55 6.93
N MET A 260 4.87 -30.32 5.85
CA MET A 260 3.78 -30.93 5.08
C MET A 260 2.99 -31.93 5.93
N GLU A 261 3.68 -32.86 6.61
CA GLU A 261 3.06 -33.90 7.45
C GLU A 261 2.28 -33.31 8.62
N LYS A 262 2.86 -32.35 9.35
CA LYS A 262 2.22 -31.75 10.54
C LYS A 262 0.98 -30.89 10.21
N SER A 263 0.80 -30.51 8.95
CA SER A 263 -0.37 -29.77 8.46
C SER A 263 -1.52 -30.66 7.97
N GLY A 264 -1.35 -31.99 7.88
CA GLY A 264 -2.42 -32.93 7.51
C GLY A 264 -3.35 -33.34 8.66
N GLY A 265 -3.10 -32.87 9.89
CA GLY A 265 -3.73 -33.34 11.11
C GLY A 265 -4.94 -32.54 11.60
N SER A 266 -5.99 -32.38 10.79
CA SER A 266 -7.32 -31.94 11.28
C SER A 266 -8.43 -32.85 10.77
N ALA A 267 -8.31 -34.15 11.09
CA ALA A 267 -9.37 -35.11 10.91
C ALA A 267 -10.33 -35.06 12.12
N THR A 268 -11.59 -34.77 11.85
CA THR A 268 -12.68 -34.73 12.84
C THR A 268 -12.77 -36.02 13.67
N ALA A 269 -12.45 -35.92 14.96
CA ALA A 269 -12.62 -37.00 15.92
C ALA A 269 -14.11 -37.25 16.25
N LYS A 270 -14.75 -38.09 15.44
CA LYS A 270 -16.14 -38.53 15.63
C LYS A 270 -16.18 -39.59 16.74
N ALA A 271 -16.71 -39.22 17.92
CA ALA A 271 -16.80 -40.13 19.06
C ALA A 271 -17.74 -41.33 18.79
N PRO A 272 -17.42 -42.55 19.26
CA PRO A 272 -18.18 -43.76 18.96
C PRO A 272 -19.46 -43.89 19.80
N ALA A 273 -20.51 -44.46 19.19
CA ALA A 273 -21.79 -44.70 19.86
C ALA A 273 -21.73 -45.89 20.82
N LYS A 274 -22.31 -45.73 22.02
CA LYS A 274 -22.71 -46.84 22.91
C LYS A 274 -24.24 -46.96 22.92
N LYS A 275 -24.76 -48.20 22.91
CA LYS A 275 -26.19 -48.53 22.89
C LYS A 275 -26.53 -49.48 24.05
N ALA A 276 -27.80 -49.46 24.46
CA ALA A 276 -28.47 -50.32 25.46
C ALA A 276 -28.25 -49.95 26.94
N ALA A 277 -29.24 -50.04 27.84
CA ALA A 277 -30.70 -50.20 27.69
C ALA A 277 -31.46 -49.89 29.01
N ALA A 278 -32.81 -49.89 28.94
CA ALA A 278 -33.80 -49.77 30.03
C ALA A 278 -33.95 -48.39 30.71
N GLY A 279 -35.15 -47.91 31.06
CA GLY A 279 -36.50 -48.36 30.68
C GLY A 279 -37.57 -48.11 31.75
N LYS A 280 -38.59 -47.28 31.45
CA LYS A 280 -39.98 -47.35 31.97
C LYS A 280 -40.87 -46.31 31.28
N ALA A 281 -42.18 -46.54 31.30
CA ALA A 281 -43.18 -45.82 30.49
C ALA A 281 -44.28 -45.15 31.32
N ALA A 282 -44.84 -44.05 30.80
CA ALA A 282 -46.22 -43.53 30.89
C ALA A 282 -46.25 -42.18 30.13
N ALA A 283 -47.03 -41.96 29.07
CA ALA A 283 -48.49 -41.75 29.05
C ALA A 283 -48.90 -40.63 30.03
N LYS A 284 -49.51 -39.49 29.67
CA LYS A 284 -50.50 -39.11 28.63
C LYS A 284 -50.34 -37.60 28.30
N ASP A 285 -50.93 -36.96 27.29
CA ASP A 285 -51.85 -37.34 26.19
C ASP A 285 -51.70 -36.36 24.99
N THR A 286 -52.34 -36.68 23.86
CA THR A 286 -52.79 -35.79 22.75
C THR A 286 -54.35 -35.89 22.68
N PRO A 287 -55.12 -35.10 21.87
CA PRO A 287 -54.74 -34.45 20.61
C PRO A 287 -55.44 -33.12 20.22
N GLU A 288 -55.22 -32.76 18.94
CA GLU A 288 -56.15 -32.03 18.04
C GLU A 288 -56.28 -30.50 18.19
N LYS A 289 -56.50 -29.69 17.14
CA LYS A 289 -56.77 -29.95 15.70
C LYS A 289 -56.31 -28.76 14.83
N THR A 290 -55.50 -28.98 13.79
CA THR A 290 -55.40 -28.06 12.62
C THR A 290 -56.53 -28.42 11.64
N PRO A 291 -57.09 -27.49 10.83
CA PRO A 291 -56.46 -27.24 9.51
C PRO A 291 -56.68 -25.86 8.84
N ALA A 292 -55.62 -25.40 8.15
CA ALA A 292 -55.57 -24.97 6.74
C ALA A 292 -56.41 -23.80 6.11
N LYS A 293 -55.66 -23.00 5.33
CA LYS A 293 -55.99 -22.36 4.01
C LYS A 293 -56.99 -21.18 3.94
N ARG A 294 -56.51 -20.07 3.34
CA ARG A 294 -56.83 -19.53 1.97
C ARG A 294 -56.49 -18.01 1.96
N ALA A 295 -55.44 -17.52 1.31
CA ALA A 295 -55.15 -17.39 -0.13
C ALA A 295 -55.98 -16.32 -0.89
N ALA A 296 -55.27 -15.57 -1.75
CA ALA A 296 -55.69 -14.71 -2.88
C ALA A 296 -55.81 -13.18 -2.65
N ALA A 297 -55.19 -12.46 -3.59
CA ALA A 297 -55.12 -11.00 -3.70
C ALA A 297 -56.27 -10.39 -4.53
N LYS A 298 -56.40 -9.06 -4.52
CA LYS A 298 -56.98 -8.32 -5.66
C LYS A 298 -56.44 -6.89 -5.80
N LYS A 299 -56.08 -6.52 -7.03
CA LYS A 299 -55.86 -5.13 -7.48
C LYS A 299 -57.19 -4.36 -7.51
N ARG A 300 -57.16 -3.04 -7.29
CA ARG A 300 -57.40 -2.01 -8.35
C ARG A 300 -57.51 -0.59 -7.77
N ALA A 301 -57.28 0.38 -8.68
CA ALA A 301 -57.38 1.83 -8.54
C ALA A 301 -56.30 2.44 -7.65
#